data_AF-A0A520NQ65-F1
#
_entry.id   AF-A0A520NQ65-F1
#
_cell.length_a   1.000
_cell.length_b   1.000
_cell.length_c   1.000
_cell.angle_alpha   90.00
_cell.angle_beta   90.00
_cell.angle_gamma   90.00
#
_symmetry.space_group_name_H-M   'P 1'
#
loop_
_entity.id
_entity.type
_entity.pdbx_description
1 polymer ?
#
loop_
_entity_poly.entity_id
_entity_poly.type
_entity_poly.pdbx_seq_one_letter_code
_entity_poly.pdbx_strand_id
1 'polypeptide(L)'
;MLKKLICVGFLFALVGCKAEIVETKVKTSDLKKSISGKMVSVPFSAVLSVMGDDANVRAQVKSYEGIIENYVDLEDFEISKSMIGMKIKVTGNLPLVSGDKTKLDGKDPWVLRIRKTANRTLQKPYPYRVALETTDHFASFKSEFTKLNMLLSPDPHQPLLMKIRNRDKSKLRVFTGSVEIQGKHHSIFEGEVAKRISLKMKGGVYEHTEPLIYFNIQ
;
A
#
# COMPACT_ATOMS: atom_id res chain seq x y z
N MET A 1 36.22 25.90 30.94
CA MET A 1 35.47 26.67 29.93
C MET A 1 34.93 25.71 28.88
N LEU A 2 33.68 25.32 29.08
CA LEU A 2 32.91 24.39 28.26
C LEU A 2 32.41 25.15 27.02
N LYS A 3 33.04 24.96 25.85
CA LYS A 3 32.60 25.58 24.59
C LYS A 3 31.99 24.51 23.66
N LYS A 4 30.65 24.49 23.67
CA LYS A 4 29.71 24.25 22.54
C LYS A 4 29.90 22.92 21.79
N LEU A 5 29.17 21.83 22.07
CA LEU A 5 27.73 21.59 21.90
C LEU A 5 27.19 21.99 20.51
N ILE A 6 26.51 21.02 19.88
CA ILE A 6 25.62 21.09 18.70
C ILE A 6 26.27 20.71 17.34
N CYS A 7 26.51 19.41 17.14
CA CYS A 7 26.42 18.74 15.83
C CYS A 7 25.25 17.73 15.84
N VAL A 8 24.14 18.09 16.48
CA VAL A 8 22.87 17.36 16.43
C VAL A 8 21.86 18.28 15.79
N GLY A 9 21.50 18.04 14.54
CA GLY A 9 20.45 18.84 13.91
C GLY A 9 20.48 18.90 12.39
N PHE A 10 20.67 17.77 11.70
CA PHE A 10 20.19 17.64 10.31
C PHE A 10 19.93 16.17 9.93
N LEU A 11 19.38 15.36 10.85
CA LEU A 11 18.50 14.29 10.43
C LEU A 11 17.14 14.93 10.12
N PHE A 12 17.06 15.63 8.98
CA PHE A 12 15.75 15.79 8.36
C PHE A 12 15.31 14.38 8.04
N ALA A 13 14.37 13.85 8.83
CA ALA A 13 13.63 12.67 8.46
C ALA A 13 13.08 12.94 7.07
N LEU A 14 13.69 12.31 6.06
CA LEU A 14 13.18 12.27 4.71
C LEU A 14 11.91 11.43 4.79
N VAL A 15 10.83 12.06 5.23
CA VAL A 15 9.49 11.50 5.16
C VAL A 15 9.25 11.32 3.67
N GLY A 16 9.21 10.06 3.23
CA GLY A 16 8.96 9.77 1.84
C GLY A 16 7.57 10.28 1.44
N CYS A 17 7.37 10.46 0.15
CA CYS A 17 6.07 10.74 -0.42
C CYS A 17 5.12 9.56 -0.15
N LYS A 18 4.10 9.82 0.65
CA LYS A 18 2.97 8.92 0.88
C LYS A 18 1.82 9.34 -0.04
N ALA A 19 1.13 8.36 -0.59
CA ALA A 19 -0.18 8.61 -1.17
C ALA A 19 -1.14 9.13 -0.09
N GLU A 20 -2.15 9.91 -0.49
CA GLU A 20 -3.27 10.24 0.38
C GLU A 20 -3.94 8.96 0.90
N ILE A 21 -4.07 7.96 0.01
CA ILE A 21 -4.50 6.60 0.28
C ILE A 21 -4.15 5.73 -0.93
N VAL A 22 -3.73 4.49 -0.71
CA VAL A 22 -3.73 3.44 -1.73
C VAL A 22 -5.04 2.66 -1.56
N GLU A 23 -5.94 2.71 -2.52
CA GLU A 23 -7.16 1.91 -2.55
C GLU A 23 -6.90 0.64 -3.37
N THR A 24 -7.28 -0.53 -2.86
CA THR A 24 -7.27 -1.78 -3.62
C THR A 24 -8.58 -2.56 -3.46
N LYS A 25 -8.98 -3.31 -4.49
CA LYS A 25 -10.20 -4.12 -4.49
C LYS A 25 -9.86 -5.59 -4.65
N VAL A 26 -10.06 -6.36 -3.59
CA VAL A 26 -9.73 -7.80 -3.56
C VAL A 26 -11.01 -8.63 -3.48
N LYS A 27 -11.16 -9.65 -4.33
CA LYS A 27 -12.27 -10.61 -4.20
C LYS A 27 -11.84 -11.82 -3.37
N THR A 28 -12.79 -12.46 -2.71
CA THR A 28 -12.56 -13.75 -2.04
C THR A 28 -12.00 -14.82 -2.97
N SER A 29 -12.43 -14.83 -4.24
CA SER A 29 -11.86 -15.69 -5.28
C SER A 29 -10.37 -15.45 -5.53
N ASP A 30 -9.92 -14.20 -5.41
CA ASP A 30 -8.53 -13.80 -5.67
C ASP A 30 -7.63 -14.26 -4.52
N LEU A 31 -8.11 -14.11 -3.28
CA LEU A 31 -7.45 -14.66 -2.09
C LEU A 31 -7.30 -16.18 -2.20
N LYS A 32 -8.37 -16.92 -2.54
CA LYS A 32 -8.32 -18.39 -2.69
C LYS A 32 -7.33 -18.82 -3.79
N LYS A 33 -7.38 -18.17 -4.96
CA LYS A 33 -6.45 -18.44 -6.06
C LYS A 33 -5.00 -18.21 -5.62
N SER A 34 -4.73 -17.09 -4.96
CA SER A 34 -3.41 -16.76 -4.44
C SER A 34 -2.92 -17.77 -3.39
N ILE A 35 -3.78 -18.16 -2.44
CA ILE A 35 -3.48 -19.20 -1.44
C ILE A 35 -3.14 -20.55 -2.10
N SER A 36 -3.80 -20.89 -3.21
CA SER A 36 -3.51 -22.10 -3.99
C SER A 36 -2.22 -22.03 -4.81
N GLY A 37 -1.46 -20.93 -4.71
CA GLY A 37 -0.18 -20.73 -5.39
C GLY A 37 -0.28 -20.06 -6.76
N LYS A 38 -1.46 -19.59 -7.18
CA LYS A 38 -1.61 -18.86 -8.45
C LYS A 38 -1.26 -17.39 -8.26
N MET A 39 -0.50 -16.81 -9.19
CA MET A 39 -0.32 -15.35 -9.21
C MET A 39 -1.62 -14.68 -9.63
N VAL A 40 -2.04 -13.65 -8.90
CA VAL A 40 -3.23 -12.87 -9.18
C VAL A 40 -2.85 -11.41 -9.17
N SER A 41 -3.39 -10.63 -10.10
CA SER A 41 -3.28 -9.18 -10.07
C SER A 41 -4.62 -8.58 -9.60
N VAL A 42 -4.56 -7.56 -8.75
CA VAL A 42 -5.75 -6.85 -8.25
C VAL A 42 -5.64 -5.36 -8.52
N PRO A 43 -6.75 -4.69 -8.89
CA PRO A 43 -6.70 -3.29 -9.23
C PRO A 43 -6.40 -2.45 -7.98
N PHE A 44 -5.60 -1.41 -8.18
CA PHE A 44 -5.35 -0.37 -7.20
C PHE A 44 -5.55 1.02 -7.81
N SER A 45 -5.78 2.00 -6.94
CA SER A 45 -5.70 3.41 -7.27
C SER A 45 -5.04 4.16 -6.12
N ALA A 46 -4.10 5.03 -6.43
CA ALA A 46 -3.41 5.88 -5.47
C ALA A 46 -3.54 7.34 -5.89
N VAL A 47 -3.77 8.21 -4.92
CA VAL A 47 -3.78 9.66 -5.15
C VAL A 47 -2.58 10.27 -4.43
N LEU A 48 -1.75 10.99 -5.18
CA LEU A 48 -0.58 11.71 -4.69
C LEU A 48 -0.86 13.21 -4.78
N SER A 49 -0.52 13.94 -3.73
CA SER A 49 -0.55 15.41 -3.75
C SER A 49 0.88 15.93 -3.95
N VAL A 50 1.09 16.73 -4.98
CA VAL A 50 2.38 17.33 -5.33
C VAL A 50 2.26 18.84 -5.21
N MET A 51 3.07 19.44 -4.35
CA MET A 51 3.18 20.89 -4.19
C MET A 51 4.20 21.46 -5.20
N GLY A 52 3.87 22.58 -5.84
CA GLY A 52 4.77 23.30 -6.75
C GLY A 52 4.05 24.04 -7.86
N ASP A 53 4.79 24.87 -8.60
CA ASP A 53 4.25 25.71 -9.67
C ASP A 53 3.92 24.89 -10.94
N ASP A 54 2.78 25.21 -11.57
CA ASP A 54 2.16 24.49 -12.69
C ASP A 54 3.11 24.12 -13.87
N ALA A 55 4.08 24.97 -14.20
CA ALA A 55 4.96 24.77 -15.36
C ALA A 55 6.09 23.76 -15.08
N ASN A 56 6.76 23.89 -13.94
CA ASN A 56 7.86 23.00 -13.54
C ASN A 56 7.36 21.60 -13.21
N VAL A 57 6.18 21.51 -12.58
CA VAL A 57 5.65 20.23 -12.16
C VAL A 57 5.16 19.41 -13.37
N ARG A 58 4.60 20.01 -14.43
CA ARG A 58 4.17 19.24 -15.62
C ARG A 58 5.31 18.51 -16.34
N ALA A 59 6.48 19.13 -16.48
CA ALA A 59 7.64 18.49 -17.09
C ALA A 59 8.18 17.33 -16.23
N GLN A 60 8.18 17.52 -14.91
CA GLN A 60 8.57 16.48 -13.95
C GLN A 60 7.56 15.33 -13.91
N VAL A 61 6.28 15.62 -14.09
CA VAL A 61 5.21 14.60 -14.03
C VAL A 61 5.34 13.56 -15.13
N LYS A 62 5.72 13.94 -16.36
CA LYS A 62 6.02 12.95 -17.41
C LYS A 62 7.18 12.02 -17.04
N SER A 63 8.16 12.54 -16.30
CA SER A 63 9.27 11.71 -15.80
C SER A 63 8.78 10.76 -14.71
N TYR A 64 7.85 11.18 -13.85
CA TYR A 64 7.23 10.31 -12.83
C TYR A 64 6.38 9.21 -13.46
N GLU A 65 5.57 9.54 -14.46
CA GLU A 65 4.77 8.58 -15.22
C GLU A 65 5.69 7.50 -15.82
N GLY A 66 6.75 7.88 -16.53
CA GLY A 66 7.69 6.93 -17.11
C GLY A 66 8.42 6.05 -16.08
N ILE A 67 8.75 6.58 -14.90
CA ILE A 67 9.29 5.73 -13.81
C ILE A 67 8.23 4.74 -13.32
N ILE A 68 6.97 5.18 -13.15
CA ILE A 68 5.90 4.30 -12.68
C ILE A 68 5.63 3.19 -13.69
N GLU A 69 5.53 3.51 -14.98
CA GLU A 69 5.32 2.55 -16.08
C GLU A 69 6.41 1.47 -16.12
N ASN A 70 7.65 1.78 -15.74
CA ASN A 70 8.75 0.83 -15.73
C ASN A 70 8.67 -0.22 -14.61
N TYR A 71 7.86 0.03 -13.58
CA TYR A 71 7.79 -0.79 -12.37
C TYR A 71 6.40 -1.34 -12.07
N VAL A 72 5.34 -0.62 -12.44
CA VAL A 72 3.96 -0.91 -12.10
C VAL A 72 3.18 -1.17 -13.39
N ASP A 73 2.32 -2.18 -13.37
CA ASP A 73 1.32 -2.41 -14.41
C ASP A 73 0.27 -1.28 -14.39
N LEU A 74 0.58 -0.19 -15.12
CA LEU A 74 -0.16 1.05 -15.14
C LEU A 74 -1.32 0.97 -16.13
N GLU A 75 -2.53 1.26 -15.67
CA GLU A 75 -3.72 1.36 -16.50
C GLU A 75 -4.01 2.81 -16.90
N ASP A 76 -3.81 3.74 -15.97
CA ASP A 76 -4.19 5.14 -16.15
C ASP A 76 -3.40 6.06 -15.20
N PHE A 77 -3.07 7.25 -15.70
CA PHE A 77 -2.31 8.28 -14.99
C PHE A 77 -2.92 9.65 -15.27
N GLU A 78 -3.66 10.15 -14.28
CA GLU A 78 -4.41 11.40 -14.39
C GLU A 78 -3.77 12.51 -13.58
N ILE A 79 -3.66 13.70 -14.17
CA ILE A 79 -3.19 14.91 -13.50
C ILE A 79 -4.36 15.88 -13.38
N SER A 80 -4.59 16.37 -12.18
CA SER A 80 -5.62 17.38 -11.91
C SER A 80 -5.08 18.51 -11.04
N LYS A 81 -5.65 19.71 -11.19
CA LYS A 81 -5.33 20.85 -10.32
C LYS A 81 -5.98 20.67 -8.95
N SER A 82 -5.31 21.13 -7.92
CA SER A 82 -5.82 21.21 -6.56
C SER A 82 -5.53 22.59 -5.96
N MET A 83 -6.14 22.89 -4.82
CA MET A 83 -5.97 24.18 -4.14
C MET A 83 -4.52 24.46 -3.69
N ILE A 84 -3.70 23.42 -3.53
CA ILE A 84 -2.34 23.48 -2.97
C ILE A 84 -1.25 23.00 -3.94
N GLY A 85 -1.59 22.81 -5.22
CA GLY A 85 -0.69 22.24 -6.24
C GLY A 85 -1.42 21.30 -7.18
N MET A 86 -0.81 20.17 -7.54
CA MET A 86 -1.43 19.16 -8.41
C MET A 86 -1.71 17.86 -7.68
N LYS A 87 -2.78 17.18 -8.10
CA LYS A 87 -3.10 15.80 -7.70
C LYS A 87 -2.81 14.87 -8.87
N ILE A 88 -2.06 13.83 -8.59
CA ILE A 88 -1.78 12.75 -9.53
C ILE A 88 -2.56 11.54 -9.06
N LYS A 89 -3.41 10.99 -9.92
CA LYS A 89 -4.10 9.73 -9.68
C LYS A 89 -3.47 8.66 -10.55
N VAL A 90 -2.91 7.65 -9.90
CA VAL A 90 -2.30 6.48 -10.53
C VAL A 90 -3.28 5.33 -10.37
N THR A 91 -3.62 4.66 -11.46
CA THR A 91 -4.46 3.46 -11.47
C THR A 91 -3.72 2.35 -12.19
N GLY A 92 -3.75 1.15 -11.63
CA GLY A 92 -3.03 0.02 -12.18
C GLY A 92 -3.38 -1.25 -11.43
N ASN A 93 -2.51 -2.26 -11.53
CA ASN A 93 -2.66 -3.49 -10.78
C ASN A 93 -1.50 -3.74 -9.80
N LEU A 94 -1.83 -4.36 -8.67
CA LEU A 94 -0.89 -4.85 -7.67
C LEU A 94 -0.89 -6.37 -7.68
N PRO A 95 0.29 -7.02 -7.60
CA PRO A 95 0.35 -8.45 -7.43
C PRO A 95 -0.19 -8.86 -6.05
N LEU A 96 -0.94 -9.95 -6.03
CA LEU A 96 -1.46 -10.64 -4.85
C LEU A 96 -0.89 -12.06 -4.83
N VAL A 97 0.07 -12.31 -3.94
CA VAL A 97 0.83 -13.56 -3.89
C VAL A 97 0.79 -14.20 -2.52
N SER A 98 0.92 -15.52 -2.46
CA SER A 98 1.01 -16.27 -1.21
C SER A 98 2.42 -16.81 -1.01
N GLY A 99 2.94 -16.74 0.21
CA GLY A 99 4.27 -17.25 0.59
C GLY A 99 5.41 -16.25 0.45
N ASP A 100 6.56 -16.63 0.99
CA ASP A 100 7.76 -15.77 1.07
C ASP A 100 8.62 -15.79 -0.19
N LYS A 101 8.60 -16.90 -0.92
CA LYS A 101 9.50 -17.15 -2.06
C LYS A 101 8.83 -17.00 -3.42
N THR A 102 7.59 -16.49 -3.45
CA THR A 102 6.85 -16.33 -4.70
C THR A 102 7.48 -15.21 -5.50
N LYS A 103 8.11 -15.57 -6.61
CA LYS A 103 8.65 -14.64 -7.58
C LYS A 103 7.49 -13.86 -8.20
N LEU A 104 7.72 -12.56 -8.40
CA LEU A 104 6.82 -11.70 -9.14
C LEU A 104 7.19 -11.76 -10.63
N ASP A 105 6.20 -11.62 -11.50
CA ASP A 105 6.43 -11.54 -12.93
C ASP A 105 6.97 -10.15 -13.34
N GLY A 106 6.63 -9.13 -12.54
CA GLY A 106 7.01 -7.73 -12.75
C GLY A 106 8.04 -7.20 -11.76
N LYS A 107 8.36 -5.92 -11.92
CA LYS A 107 9.26 -5.16 -11.03
C LYS A 107 8.49 -4.41 -9.94
N ASP A 108 7.29 -4.87 -9.60
CA ASP A 108 6.35 -4.15 -8.74
C ASP A 108 7.02 -3.72 -7.43
N PRO A 109 6.99 -2.43 -7.04
CA PRO A 109 7.65 -1.97 -5.82
C PRO A 109 6.90 -2.38 -4.56
N TRP A 110 5.60 -2.67 -4.68
CA TRP A 110 4.76 -3.18 -3.61
C TRP A 110 3.97 -4.41 -4.07
N VAL A 111 3.58 -5.22 -3.09
CA VAL A 111 2.82 -6.44 -3.29
C VAL A 111 1.84 -6.64 -2.14
N LEU A 112 0.66 -7.18 -2.42
CA LEU A 112 -0.22 -7.74 -1.39
C LEU A 112 0.23 -9.17 -1.11
N ARG A 113 0.88 -9.38 0.04
CA ARG A 113 1.44 -10.69 0.39
C ARG A 113 0.58 -11.42 1.40
N ILE A 114 0.13 -12.61 1.03
CA ILE A 114 -0.54 -13.56 1.90
C ILE A 114 0.50 -14.48 2.55
N ARG A 115 0.44 -14.61 3.87
CA ARG A 115 1.26 -15.57 4.63
C ARG A 115 0.39 -16.34 5.60
N LYS A 116 0.83 -17.54 6.00
CA LYS A 116 0.28 -18.17 7.19
C LYS A 116 0.65 -17.33 8.42
N THR A 117 -0.25 -17.24 9.38
CA THR A 117 0.05 -16.53 10.62
C THR A 117 1.06 -17.32 11.46
N ALA A 118 2.10 -16.62 11.96
CA ALA A 118 3.03 -17.17 12.93
C ALA A 118 2.45 -17.14 14.37
N ASN A 119 1.38 -16.37 14.60
CA ASN A 119 0.75 -16.24 15.90
C ASN A 119 -0.08 -17.49 16.23
N ARG A 120 0.39 -18.29 17.20
CA ARG A 120 -0.23 -19.56 17.62
C ARG A 120 -1.70 -19.41 18.02
N THR A 121 -2.07 -18.31 18.67
CA THR A 121 -3.46 -18.04 19.08
C THR A 121 -4.35 -17.77 17.87
N LEU A 122 -3.81 -17.11 16.85
CA LEU A 122 -4.55 -16.76 15.63
C LEU A 122 -4.58 -17.89 14.59
N GLN A 123 -3.68 -18.89 14.65
CA GLN A 123 -3.55 -19.94 13.63
C GLN A 123 -4.85 -20.68 13.31
N LYS A 124 -5.68 -20.97 14.31
CA LYS A 124 -6.97 -21.64 14.12
C LYS A 124 -8.06 -20.67 13.62
N PRO A 125 -8.36 -19.55 14.33
CA PRO A 125 -9.44 -18.67 13.93
C PRO A 125 -9.12 -17.86 12.67
N TYR A 126 -7.84 -17.54 12.42
CA TYR A 126 -7.33 -16.69 11.35
C TYR A 126 -5.99 -17.23 10.78
N PRO A 127 -6.02 -18.34 10.02
CA PRO A 127 -4.81 -19.02 9.55
C PRO A 127 -3.94 -18.17 8.63
N TYR A 128 -4.51 -17.16 7.97
CA TYR A 128 -3.82 -16.32 6.99
C TYR A 128 -3.74 -14.87 7.45
N ARG A 129 -2.73 -14.18 6.91
CA ARG A 129 -2.60 -12.72 6.97
C ARG A 129 -2.31 -12.18 5.58
N VAL A 130 -2.82 -10.99 5.27
CA VAL A 130 -2.47 -10.22 4.07
C VAL A 130 -1.96 -8.85 4.49
N ALA A 131 -0.84 -8.41 3.90
CA ALA A 131 -0.25 -7.09 4.12
C ALA A 131 0.22 -6.47 2.80
N LEU A 132 0.24 -5.13 2.74
CA LEU A 132 0.90 -4.40 1.65
C LEU A 132 2.38 -4.25 2.01
N GLU A 133 3.24 -5.01 1.35
CA GLU A 133 4.67 -5.07 1.64
C GLU A 133 5.46 -4.51 0.47
N THR A 134 6.67 -4.00 0.76
CA THR A 134 7.64 -3.67 -0.30
C THR A 134 8.26 -4.94 -0.88
N THR A 135 8.78 -4.83 -2.09
CA THR A 135 9.51 -5.91 -2.77
C THR A 135 10.99 -5.57 -2.86
N ASP A 136 11.79 -6.50 -3.39
CA ASP A 136 13.21 -6.27 -3.66
C ASP A 136 13.45 -5.14 -4.69
N HIS A 137 12.43 -4.76 -5.47
CA HIS A 137 12.51 -3.66 -6.45
C HIS A 137 12.20 -2.29 -5.85
N PHE A 138 11.67 -2.21 -4.63
CA PHE A 138 11.31 -0.94 -4.00
C PHE A 138 12.50 0.01 -3.87
N ALA A 139 13.69 -0.49 -3.54
CA ALA A 139 14.88 0.34 -3.39
C ALA A 139 15.29 1.01 -4.71
N SER A 140 15.25 0.26 -5.82
CA SER A 140 15.52 0.78 -7.17
C SER A 140 14.46 1.79 -7.58
N PHE A 141 13.18 1.48 -7.39
CA PHE A 141 12.07 2.38 -7.64
C PHE A 141 12.22 3.70 -6.88
N LYS A 142 12.49 3.62 -5.57
CA LYS A 142 12.75 4.78 -4.71
C LYS A 142 13.93 5.61 -5.19
N SER A 143 15.01 4.95 -5.63
CA SER A 143 16.21 5.63 -6.13
C SER A 143 15.93 6.48 -7.37
N GLU A 144 15.10 5.99 -8.30
CA GLU A 144 14.74 6.76 -9.50
C GLU A 144 13.98 8.05 -9.16
N PHE A 145 13.02 7.99 -8.24
CA PHE A 145 12.33 9.18 -7.75
C PHE A 145 13.26 10.14 -6.99
N THR A 146 14.15 9.59 -6.15
CA THR A 146 15.08 10.39 -5.36
C THR A 146 16.03 11.21 -6.24
N LYS A 147 16.45 10.65 -7.39
CA LYS A 147 17.31 11.35 -8.38
C LYS A 147 16.61 12.55 -9.02
N LEU A 148 15.30 12.47 -9.22
CA LEU A 148 14.52 13.58 -9.77
C LEU A 148 14.21 14.62 -8.69
N ASN A 149 13.65 14.17 -7.56
CA ASN A 149 13.31 15.01 -6.44
C ASN A 149 13.21 14.17 -5.16
N MET A 150 14.16 14.40 -4.25
CA MET A 150 14.22 13.70 -2.97
C MET A 150 12.92 13.86 -2.14
N LEU A 151 12.20 14.99 -2.27
CA LEU A 151 10.92 15.23 -1.57
C LEU A 151 9.77 14.34 -2.10
N LEU A 152 9.95 13.75 -3.28
CA LEU A 152 8.97 12.89 -3.94
C LEU A 152 9.38 11.40 -3.90
N SER A 153 10.46 11.09 -3.19
CA SER A 153 10.89 9.71 -2.95
C SER A 153 9.77 8.93 -2.25
N PRO A 154 9.28 7.80 -2.78
CA PRO A 154 8.20 7.04 -2.18
C PRO A 154 8.54 6.53 -0.77
N ASP A 155 7.54 6.50 0.10
CA ASP A 155 7.62 5.88 1.43
C ASP A 155 7.27 4.38 1.36
N PRO A 156 8.01 3.48 2.04
CA PRO A 156 7.69 2.05 2.05
C PRO A 156 6.33 1.75 2.69
N HIS A 157 5.89 2.55 3.68
CA HIS A 157 4.65 2.36 4.43
C HIS A 157 3.56 3.29 3.87
N GLN A 158 2.75 2.73 2.98
CA GLN A 158 1.65 3.46 2.36
C GLN A 158 0.35 3.27 3.15
N PRO A 159 -0.45 4.33 3.35
CA PRO A 159 -1.79 4.19 3.91
C PRO A 159 -2.67 3.38 2.95
N LEU A 160 -3.49 2.48 3.48
CA LEU A 160 -4.23 1.50 2.69
C LEU A 160 -5.73 1.54 2.97
N LEU A 161 -6.53 1.55 1.90
CA LEU A 161 -7.95 1.25 1.90
C LEU A 161 -8.18 -0.07 1.15
N MET A 162 -8.32 -1.16 1.89
CA MET A 162 -8.59 -2.48 1.31
C MET A 162 -10.09 -2.73 1.25
N LYS A 163 -10.63 -2.84 0.03
CA LYS A 163 -12.04 -3.18 -0.23
C LYS A 163 -12.16 -4.66 -0.57
N ILE A 164 -12.64 -5.47 0.36
CA ILE A 164 -12.82 -6.91 0.15
C ILE A 164 -14.25 -7.18 -0.31
N ARG A 165 -14.41 -7.93 -1.41
CA ARG A 165 -15.71 -8.35 -1.95
C ARG A 165 -15.86 -9.87 -1.81
N ASN A 166 -16.87 -10.29 -1.06
CA ASN A 166 -17.26 -11.69 -0.92
C ASN A 166 -18.42 -11.99 -1.88
N ARG A 167 -18.10 -12.57 -3.04
CA ARG A 167 -19.09 -12.89 -4.09
C ARG A 167 -19.27 -14.39 -4.34
N ASP A 168 -18.38 -15.22 -3.79
CA ASP A 168 -18.36 -16.67 -4.01
C ASP A 168 -19.00 -17.45 -2.85
N LYS A 169 -19.79 -16.77 -1.99
CA LYS A 169 -20.48 -17.32 -0.81
C LYS A 169 -19.55 -17.96 0.23
N SER A 170 -18.26 -17.60 0.21
CA SER A 170 -17.32 -18.04 1.25
C SER A 170 -17.74 -17.55 2.62
N LYS A 171 -17.38 -18.28 3.68
CA LYS A 171 -17.37 -17.74 5.04
C LYS A 171 -16.04 -17.03 5.25
N LEU A 172 -16.02 -15.72 4.97
CA LEU A 172 -14.85 -14.87 5.19
C LEU A 172 -14.96 -14.18 6.55
N ARG A 173 -13.99 -14.42 7.44
CA ARG A 173 -13.80 -13.67 8.69
C ARG A 173 -12.51 -12.88 8.63
N VAL A 174 -12.53 -11.68 9.18
CA VAL A 174 -11.36 -10.80 9.28
C VAL A 174 -11.11 -10.37 10.72
N PHE A 175 -9.84 -10.14 11.04
CA PHE A 175 -9.37 -9.60 12.31
C PHE A 175 -8.23 -8.61 12.04
N THR A 176 -8.34 -7.39 12.55
CA THR A 176 -7.33 -6.34 12.35
C THR A 176 -7.36 -5.30 13.47
N GLY A 177 -6.27 -4.56 13.64
CA GLY A 177 -6.17 -3.45 14.59
C GLY A 177 -6.26 -2.08 13.93
N SER A 178 -6.45 -1.04 14.74
CA SER A 178 -6.33 0.38 14.38
C SER A 178 -7.00 0.75 13.05
N VAL A 179 -8.19 0.25 12.78
CA VAL A 179 -8.84 0.34 11.46
C VAL A 179 -10.03 1.30 11.49
N GLU A 180 -10.24 2.02 10.41
CA GLU A 180 -11.47 2.77 10.16
C GLU A 180 -12.39 1.97 9.22
N ILE A 181 -13.65 1.80 9.64
CA ILE A 181 -14.69 1.10 8.90
C ILE A 181 -15.92 2.01 8.86
N GLN A 182 -16.36 2.40 7.65
CA GLN A 182 -17.53 3.28 7.46
C GLN A 182 -17.44 4.58 8.28
N GLY A 183 -16.24 5.16 8.39
CA GLY A 183 -15.99 6.39 9.17
C GLY A 183 -15.88 6.19 10.69
N LYS A 184 -16.01 4.97 11.20
CA LYS A 184 -15.81 4.66 12.62
C LYS A 184 -14.43 4.05 12.86
N HIS A 185 -13.72 4.54 13.85
CA HIS A 185 -12.40 4.02 14.24
C HIS A 185 -12.53 2.87 15.25
N HIS A 186 -11.75 1.82 15.04
CA HIS A 186 -11.72 0.63 15.88
C HIS A 186 -10.27 0.34 16.29
N SER A 187 -10.00 0.25 17.59
CA SER A 187 -8.70 -0.22 18.08
C SER A 187 -8.44 -1.67 17.67
N ILE A 188 -9.50 -2.50 17.73
CA ILE A 188 -9.51 -3.88 17.25
C ILE A 188 -10.86 -4.10 16.57
N PHE A 189 -10.85 -4.75 15.41
CA PHE A 189 -12.03 -5.19 14.69
C PHE A 189 -11.95 -6.69 14.42
N GLU A 190 -13.04 -7.38 14.73
CA GLU A 190 -13.28 -8.77 14.36
C GLU A 190 -14.67 -8.87 13.75
N GLY A 191 -14.79 -9.52 12.58
CA GLY A 191 -16.10 -9.65 11.96
C GLY A 191 -16.16 -10.58 10.75
N GLU A 192 -17.36 -11.05 10.46
CA GLU A 192 -17.68 -11.77 9.23
C GLU A 192 -17.99 -10.80 8.08
N VAL A 193 -17.50 -11.11 6.89
CA VAL A 193 -17.68 -10.31 5.68
C VAL A 193 -18.75 -10.96 4.80
N ALA A 194 -20.02 -10.62 5.03
CA ALA A 194 -21.14 -11.22 4.30
C ALA A 194 -21.14 -10.91 2.79
N LYS A 195 -20.89 -9.65 2.39
CA LYS A 195 -20.86 -9.21 0.97
C LYS A 195 -19.65 -8.35 0.64
N ARG A 196 -19.38 -7.35 1.47
CA ARG A 196 -18.26 -6.43 1.28
C ARG A 196 -17.82 -5.81 2.60
N ILE A 197 -16.55 -5.46 2.69
CA ILE A 197 -16.01 -4.62 3.76
C ILE A 197 -14.96 -3.67 3.18
N SER A 198 -14.85 -2.49 3.77
CA SER A 198 -13.83 -1.48 3.44
C SER A 198 -13.04 -1.22 4.71
N LEU A 199 -11.75 -1.57 4.69
CA LEU A 199 -10.84 -1.48 5.83
C LEU A 199 -9.82 -0.39 5.53
N LYS A 200 -9.90 0.75 6.21
CA LYS A 200 -8.98 1.88 6.03
C LYS A 200 -7.96 1.91 7.17
N MET A 201 -6.68 1.84 6.82
CA MET A 201 -5.52 1.79 7.71
C MET A 201 -4.59 2.94 7.32
N LYS A 202 -4.65 4.04 8.07
CA LYS A 202 -3.94 5.29 7.77
C LYS A 202 -3.55 6.00 9.06
N GLY A 203 -2.34 6.58 9.09
CA GLY A 203 -1.85 7.33 10.24
C GLY A 203 -1.39 6.45 11.40
N GLY A 204 -0.90 7.10 12.46
CA GLY A 204 -0.52 6.45 13.72
C GLY A 204 0.50 5.33 13.50
N VAL A 205 0.17 4.11 13.93
CA VAL A 205 1.06 2.95 13.82
C VAL A 205 1.47 2.63 12.37
N TYR A 206 0.61 2.95 11.39
CA TYR A 206 0.87 2.71 9.98
C TYR A 206 1.81 3.74 9.35
N GLU A 207 2.28 4.73 10.11
CA GLU A 207 3.37 5.59 9.67
C GLU A 207 4.70 4.83 9.55
N HIS A 208 4.83 3.72 10.28
CA HIS A 208 6.08 2.96 10.45
C HIS A 208 5.90 1.44 10.34
N THR A 209 4.71 0.95 9.99
CA THR A 209 4.41 -0.48 9.89
C THR A 209 3.47 -0.75 8.71
N GLU A 210 3.53 -1.96 8.16
CA GLU A 210 2.65 -2.34 7.05
C GLU A 210 1.19 -2.53 7.53
N PRO A 211 0.20 -1.97 6.80
CA PRO A 211 -1.20 -2.34 6.97
C PRO A 211 -1.40 -3.86 6.80
N LEU A 212 -2.06 -4.47 7.78
CA LEU A 212 -2.14 -5.94 7.94
C LEU A 212 -3.55 -6.36 8.31
N ILE A 213 -4.07 -7.40 7.65
CA ILE A 213 -5.35 -8.02 7.99
C ILE A 213 -5.14 -9.53 8.18
N TYR A 214 -5.56 -10.05 9.32
CA TYR A 214 -5.70 -11.49 9.52
C TYR A 214 -7.05 -11.96 9.00
N PHE A 215 -7.10 -13.12 8.36
CA PHE A 215 -8.34 -13.63 7.78
C PHE A 215 -8.44 -15.16 7.79
N ASN A 216 -9.67 -15.62 7.72
CA ASN A 216 -10.05 -17.01 7.49
C ASN A 216 -11.10 -17.05 6.38
N ILE A 217 -10.94 -17.98 5.46
CA ILE A 217 -11.82 -18.14 4.31
C ILE A 217 -12.12 -19.63 4.14
N GLN A 218 -13.40 -19.98 4.27
CA GLN A 218 -13.94 -21.33 4.08
C GLN A 218 -14.93 -21.33 2.91
#